data_AF-A0A368NLP3-F1
#
_entry.id   AF-A0A368NLP3-F1
#
_cell.length_a   1.000
_cell.length_b   1.000
_cell.length_c   1.000
_cell.angle_alpha   90.00
_cell.angle_beta   90.00
_cell.angle_gamma   90.00
#
_symmetry.space_group_name_H-M   'P 1'
#
loop_
_entity.id
_entity.type
_entity.pdbx_description
1 polymer ?
#
loop_
_entity_poly.entity_id
_entity_poly.type
_entity_poly.pdbx_seq_one_letter_code
_entity_poly.pdbx_strand_id
1 'polypeptide(L)'
;MTPRNRSKSRSSMDFTSPEVIATLTSWLEQAGVSAIAIERDDQQIKIVMAGGSAQVSRQKRDKPTAAVVAVKAPSVGHFLAHHPARADEASNDRSVVKAGDTLGFVKIGPVLLAVSAPQDGILGEALVKSGTLVGYGDPLFLVEQH
;
A
#
# COMPACT_ATOMS: atom_id res chain seq x y z
N MET A 1 33.78 44.77 14.71
CA MET A 1 33.00 43.58 15.09
C MET A 1 32.24 43.09 13.86
N THR A 2 32.67 41.98 13.27
CA THR A 2 32.11 41.36 12.06
C THR A 2 31.04 40.34 12.43
N PRO A 3 29.84 40.34 11.84
CA PRO A 3 28.90 39.25 12.05
C PRO A 3 29.14 38.11 11.03
N ARG A 4 29.52 36.98 11.63
CA ARG A 4 29.49 35.57 11.21
C ARG A 4 28.66 35.21 9.97
N ASN A 5 29.39 34.66 9.01
CA ASN A 5 28.97 33.71 7.97
C ASN A 5 28.05 32.60 8.53
N ARG A 6 26.78 32.53 8.09
CA ARG A 6 25.88 31.40 8.36
C ARG A 6 26.02 30.35 7.26
N SER A 7 26.86 29.36 7.58
CA SER A 7 26.72 27.92 7.31
C SER A 7 25.65 27.48 6.29
N LYS A 8 26.15 27.00 5.14
CA LYS A 8 25.68 25.85 4.35
C LYS A 8 24.16 25.70 4.17
N SER A 9 23.71 26.14 2.99
CA SER A 9 22.50 25.70 2.31
C SER A 9 22.28 24.19 2.51
N ARG A 10 21.18 23.81 3.15
CA ARG A 10 20.66 22.44 3.06
C ARG A 10 20.26 22.26 1.61
N SER A 11 21.05 21.52 0.84
CA SER A 11 20.71 21.13 -0.53
C SER A 11 19.36 20.41 -0.51
N SER A 12 18.30 21.11 -0.91
CA SER A 12 17.03 20.49 -1.25
C SER A 12 17.28 19.62 -2.49
N MET A 13 17.46 18.32 -2.31
CA MET A 13 17.52 17.40 -3.46
C MET A 13 16.20 17.44 -4.20
N ASP A 14 16.24 17.72 -5.49
CA ASP A 14 15.08 17.66 -6.37
C ASP A 14 14.85 16.21 -6.81
N PHE A 15 13.88 15.56 -6.16
CA PHE A 15 13.49 14.18 -6.40
C PHE A 15 12.71 13.98 -7.71
N THR A 16 12.37 15.07 -8.41
CA THR A 16 11.72 15.03 -9.75
C THR A 16 12.77 15.04 -10.88
N SER A 17 14.04 15.28 -10.56
CA SER A 17 15.10 15.29 -11.56
C SER A 17 15.35 13.89 -12.14
N PRO A 18 15.54 13.75 -13.47
CA PRO A 18 15.78 12.46 -14.10
C PRO A 18 17.00 11.70 -13.55
N GLU A 19 18.06 12.42 -13.16
CA GLU A 19 19.28 11.82 -12.59
C GLU A 19 19.04 11.20 -11.21
N VAL A 20 18.26 11.88 -10.36
CA VAL A 20 17.89 11.35 -9.04
C VAL A 20 16.95 10.17 -9.19
N ILE A 21 15.98 10.23 -10.10
CA ILE A 21 15.08 9.10 -10.39
C ILE A 21 15.88 7.88 -10.87
N ALA A 22 16.83 8.05 -11.79
CA ALA A 22 17.68 6.96 -12.27
C ALA A 22 18.55 6.36 -11.15
N THR A 23 19.09 7.20 -10.27
CA THR A 23 19.88 6.75 -9.11
C THR A 23 19.03 5.93 -8.14
N LEU A 24 17.84 6.43 -7.80
CA LEU A 24 16.90 5.72 -6.92
C LEU A 24 16.48 4.39 -7.55
N THR A 25 16.13 4.38 -8.83
CA THR A 25 15.79 3.19 -9.61
C THR A 25 16.88 2.12 -9.50
N SER A 26 18.15 2.50 -9.70
CA SER A 26 19.28 1.56 -9.59
C SER A 26 19.45 0.97 -8.19
N TRP A 27 19.26 1.78 -7.14
CA TRP A 27 19.32 1.27 -5.76
C TRP A 27 18.16 0.33 -5.44
N LEU A 28 16.96 0.60 -5.96
CA LEU A 28 15.79 -0.26 -5.81
C LEU A 28 16.01 -1.62 -6.48
N GLU A 29 16.57 -1.65 -7.70
CA GLU A 29 16.93 -2.88 -8.40
C GLU A 29 17.94 -3.71 -7.61
N GLN A 30 19.02 -3.09 -7.13
CA GLN A 30 20.06 -3.77 -6.36
C GLN A 30 19.55 -4.31 -5.01
N ALA A 31 18.59 -3.61 -4.39
CA ALA A 31 17.98 -4.00 -3.13
C ALA A 31 16.79 -4.97 -3.30
N GLY A 32 16.34 -5.24 -4.52
CA GLY A 32 15.14 -6.05 -4.79
C GLY A 32 13.83 -5.40 -4.34
N VAL A 33 13.78 -4.08 -4.24
CA VAL A 33 12.62 -3.31 -3.77
C VAL A 33 11.75 -2.91 -4.96
N SER A 34 10.46 -3.25 -4.92
CA SER A 34 9.53 -3.04 -6.04
C SER A 34 8.94 -1.62 -6.12
N ALA A 35 8.86 -0.92 -4.99
CA ALA A 35 8.35 0.45 -4.93
C ALA A 35 8.82 1.20 -3.69
N ILE A 36 8.93 2.52 -3.82
CA ILE A 36 9.11 3.46 -2.69
C ILE A 36 8.21 4.68 -2.86
N ALA A 37 7.84 5.27 -1.73
CA ALA A 37 7.15 6.56 -1.67
C ALA A 37 7.97 7.53 -0.80
N ILE A 38 8.16 8.74 -1.30
CA ILE A 38 8.90 9.81 -0.63
C ILE A 38 7.94 10.98 -0.43
N GLU A 39 7.80 11.45 0.80
CA GLU A 39 6.95 12.57 1.18
C GLU A 39 7.79 13.68 1.85
N ARG A 40 7.52 14.92 1.43
CA ARG A 40 8.08 16.18 1.93
C ARG A 40 6.95 17.20 2.04
N ASP A 41 7.18 18.26 2.81
CA ASP A 41 6.18 19.25 3.22
C ASP A 41 5.21 19.69 2.09
N ASP A 42 5.68 19.79 0.84
CA ASP A 42 4.87 20.15 -0.34
C ASP A 42 4.93 19.15 -1.52
N GLN A 43 5.56 17.98 -1.37
CA GLN A 43 5.78 17.05 -2.49
C GLN A 43 5.68 15.58 -2.09
N GLN A 44 4.99 14.81 -2.93
CA GLN A 44 4.92 13.35 -2.83
C GLN A 44 5.37 12.72 -4.16
N ILE A 45 6.30 11.77 -4.08
CA ILE A 45 6.83 11.05 -5.24
C ILE A 45 6.72 9.56 -4.98
N LYS A 46 6.13 8.84 -5.94
CA LYS A 46 6.04 7.38 -5.95
C LYS A 46 6.86 6.84 -7.10
N ILE A 47 7.87 6.02 -6.79
CA ILE A 47 8.66 5.30 -7.79
C ILE A 47 8.23 3.83 -7.74
N VAL A 48 7.78 3.31 -8.87
CA VAL A 48 7.38 1.91 -9.03
C VAL A 48 8.23 1.30 -10.13
N MET A 49 8.95 0.23 -9.81
CA MET A 49 9.73 -0.49 -10.80
C MET A 49 8.78 -1.21 -11.76
N ALA A 50 8.87 -0.91 -13.05
CA ALA A 50 8.23 -1.70 -14.11
C ALA A 50 9.03 -3.01 -14.31
N GLY A 51 9.00 -3.86 -13.29
CA GLY A 51 9.91 -5.00 -13.16
C GLY A 51 9.27 -6.15 -12.38
N GLY A 52 8.04 -6.50 -12.73
CA GLY A 52 7.50 -7.82 -12.46
C GLY A 52 7.44 -8.56 -13.79
N SER A 53 8.09 -9.72 -13.89
CA SER A 53 7.73 -10.70 -14.91
C SER A 53 6.21 -10.81 -14.93
N ALA A 54 5.58 -10.41 -16.04
CA ALA A 54 4.20 -10.75 -16.28
C ALA A 54 4.15 -12.28 -16.42
N GLN A 55 3.92 -12.97 -15.31
CA GLN A 55 3.47 -14.35 -15.33
C GLN A 55 2.04 -14.30 -15.85
N VAL A 56 1.88 -14.39 -17.17
CA VAL A 56 0.62 -14.77 -17.79
C VAL A 56 0.39 -16.23 -17.38
N SER A 57 -0.23 -16.43 -16.22
CA SER A 57 -0.78 -17.73 -15.88
C SER A 57 -1.91 -18.00 -16.85
N ARG A 58 -1.62 -18.82 -17.86
CA ARG A 58 -2.62 -19.42 -18.72
C ARG A 58 -3.44 -20.37 -17.84
N GLN A 59 -4.46 -19.83 -17.17
CA GLN A 59 -5.40 -20.63 -16.40
C GLN A 59 -6.11 -21.59 -17.35
N LYS A 60 -5.73 -22.87 -17.23
CA LYS A 60 -6.55 -23.99 -17.68
C LYS A 60 -7.86 -23.87 -16.89
N ARG A 61 -9.00 -23.83 -17.59
CA ARG A 61 -10.33 -23.88 -16.97
C ARG A 61 -10.46 -25.23 -16.26
N ASP A 62 -10.15 -25.25 -14.97
CA ASP A 62 -10.65 -26.27 -14.07
C ASP A 62 -11.92 -25.76 -13.38
N LYS A 63 -12.85 -26.70 -13.23
CA LYS A 63 -14.21 -26.64 -12.66
C LYS A 63 -14.30 -25.76 -11.39
N PRO A 64 -15.42 -25.07 -11.11
CA PRO A 64 -15.48 -23.97 -10.14
C PRO A 64 -15.19 -24.46 -8.71
N THR A 65 -13.94 -24.30 -8.30
CA THR A 65 -13.61 -24.00 -6.91
C THR A 65 -13.96 -22.53 -6.72
N ALA A 66 -14.68 -22.18 -5.65
CA ALA A 66 -15.02 -20.80 -5.32
C ALA A 66 -13.77 -19.92 -5.49
N ALA A 67 -13.85 -18.92 -6.36
CA ALA A 67 -12.69 -18.10 -6.70
C ALA A 67 -12.31 -17.23 -5.49
N VAL A 68 -11.28 -17.63 -4.77
CA VAL A 68 -10.72 -16.84 -3.66
C VAL A 68 -9.89 -15.70 -4.24
N VAL A 69 -10.25 -14.47 -3.92
CA VAL A 69 -9.58 -13.25 -4.40
C VAL A 69 -8.89 -12.54 -3.23
N ALA A 70 -7.62 -12.20 -3.41
CA ALA A 70 -6.88 -11.44 -2.41
C ALA A 70 -7.23 -9.94 -2.50
N VAL A 71 -7.59 -9.35 -1.36
CA VAL A 71 -7.74 -7.90 -1.21
C VAL A 71 -6.39 -7.34 -0.80
N LYS A 72 -5.92 -6.33 -1.53
CA LYS A 72 -4.56 -5.81 -1.41
C LYS A 72 -4.54 -4.39 -0.88
N ALA A 73 -3.44 -4.02 -0.23
CA ALA A 73 -3.19 -2.67 0.24
C ALA A 73 -3.12 -1.69 -0.95
N PRO A 74 -3.92 -0.60 -0.95
CA PRO A 74 -3.95 0.38 -2.03
C PRO A 74 -2.71 1.30 -2.06
N SER A 75 -1.93 1.32 -0.99
CA SER A 75 -0.72 2.13 -0.86
C SER A 75 0.18 1.62 0.27
N VAL A 76 1.37 2.21 0.41
CA VAL A 76 2.25 2.01 1.55
C VAL A 76 1.70 2.78 2.76
N GLY A 77 1.64 2.15 3.93
CA GLY A 77 1.19 2.80 5.15
C GLY A 77 0.95 1.82 6.29
N HIS A 78 0.25 2.23 7.33
CA HIS A 78 -0.11 1.36 8.44
C HIS A 78 -1.52 0.83 8.24
N PHE A 79 -1.67 -0.49 8.18
CA PHE A 79 -2.98 -1.12 8.08
C PHE A 79 -3.77 -0.89 9.37
N LEU A 80 -5.06 -0.58 9.25
CA LEU A 80 -5.99 -0.45 10.36
C LEU A 80 -7.24 -1.27 10.07
N ALA A 81 -7.58 -2.19 10.96
CA ALA A 81 -8.81 -2.98 10.83
C ALA A 81 -10.08 -2.13 10.97
N HIS A 82 -9.98 -0.99 11.69
CA HIS A 82 -11.09 -0.09 11.98
C HIS A 82 -10.69 1.37 11.80
N HIS A 83 -11.70 2.22 11.64
CA HIS A 83 -11.48 3.66 11.60
C HIS A 83 -10.99 4.15 12.99
N PRO A 84 -9.94 4.99 13.10
CA PRO A 84 -9.40 5.45 14.38
C PRO A 84 -10.41 6.14 15.30
N ALA A 85 -11.41 6.83 14.74
CA ALA A 85 -12.47 7.48 15.51
C ALA A 85 -13.57 6.51 16.01
N ARG A 86 -13.48 5.22 15.68
CA ARG A 86 -14.45 4.17 16.00
C ARG A 86 -13.75 2.93 16.57
N ALA A 87 -12.63 3.14 17.29
CA ALA A 87 -11.75 2.08 17.76
C ALA A 87 -12.42 1.06 18.71
N ASP A 88 -13.55 1.42 19.32
CA ASP A 88 -14.29 0.58 20.26
C ASP A 88 -15.26 -0.42 19.59
N GLU A 89 -15.41 -0.38 18.27
CA GLU A 89 -16.17 -1.40 17.55
C GLU A 89 -15.27 -2.59 17.25
N ALA A 90 -15.46 -3.64 18.05
CA ALA A 90 -14.84 -4.94 17.83
C ALA A 90 -15.02 -5.39 16.38
N SER A 91 -13.96 -6.02 15.85
CA SER A 91 -13.91 -6.72 14.56
C SER A 91 -15.27 -7.28 14.19
N ASN A 92 -15.88 -6.77 13.12
CA ASN A 92 -17.02 -7.43 12.49
C ASN A 92 -16.46 -8.72 11.85
N ASP A 93 -16.21 -9.70 12.70
CA ASP A 93 -15.70 -11.00 12.32
C ASP A 93 -16.76 -11.66 11.45
N ARG A 94 -16.40 -11.80 10.17
CA ARG A 94 -17.08 -12.61 9.15
C ARG A 94 -18.52 -12.19 8.89
N SER A 95 -18.65 -11.12 8.12
CA SER A 95 -19.90 -10.82 7.44
C SER A 95 -19.73 -11.02 5.95
N VAL A 96 -20.78 -11.48 5.29
CA VAL A 96 -20.91 -11.38 3.83
C VAL A 96 -20.66 -9.93 3.44
N VAL A 97 -19.79 -9.72 2.44
CA VAL A 97 -19.41 -8.40 1.92
C VAL A 97 -19.90 -8.25 0.50
N LYS A 98 -20.14 -7.01 0.09
CA LYS A 98 -20.43 -6.60 -1.28
C LYS A 98 -19.24 -5.88 -1.90
N ALA A 99 -19.15 -5.93 -3.22
CA ALA A 99 -18.19 -5.13 -3.96
C ALA A 99 -18.29 -3.65 -3.55
N GLY A 100 -17.17 -3.06 -3.14
CA GLY A 100 -17.08 -1.68 -2.65
C GLY A 100 -17.14 -1.53 -1.12
N ASP A 101 -17.59 -2.55 -0.37
CA ASP A 101 -17.65 -2.48 1.09
C ASP A 101 -16.26 -2.21 1.69
N THR A 102 -16.20 -1.34 2.70
CA THR A 102 -14.93 -1.00 3.37
C THR A 102 -14.57 -2.07 4.39
N LEU A 103 -13.43 -2.73 4.17
CA LEU A 103 -12.91 -3.83 4.96
C LEU A 103 -11.87 -3.37 6.00
N GLY A 104 -11.32 -2.18 5.81
CA GLY A 104 -10.29 -1.59 6.66
C GLY A 104 -9.69 -0.35 6.01
N PHE A 105 -8.55 0.10 6.54
CA PHE A 105 -7.89 1.32 6.07
C PHE A 105 -6.37 1.14 6.00
N VAL A 106 -5.73 1.93 5.15
CA VAL A 106 -4.29 2.17 5.19
C VAL A 106 -4.05 3.64 5.56
N LYS A 107 -3.38 3.86 6.70
CA LYS A 107 -3.05 5.19 7.20
C LYS A 107 -1.69 5.67 6.67
N ILE A 108 -1.69 6.89 6.13
CA ILE A 108 -0.50 7.58 5.61
C ILE A 108 -0.50 8.98 6.20
N GLY A 109 0.32 9.22 7.23
CA GLY A 109 0.27 10.48 7.98
C GLY A 109 -1.15 10.79 8.47
N PRO A 110 -1.78 11.90 8.04
CA PRO A 110 -3.15 12.25 8.38
C PRO A 110 -4.21 11.60 7.47
N VAL A 111 -3.82 10.98 6.35
CA VAL A 111 -4.73 10.42 5.35
C VAL A 111 -5.11 8.98 5.70
N LEU A 112 -6.38 8.63 5.49
CA LEU A 112 -6.90 7.26 5.56
C LEU A 112 -7.44 6.85 4.20
N LEU A 113 -6.84 5.82 3.61
CA LEU A 113 -7.33 5.21 2.37
C LEU A 113 -8.17 3.97 2.70
N ALA A 114 -9.37 3.89 2.16
CA ALA A 114 -10.22 2.72 2.34
C ALA A 114 -9.66 1.50 1.59
N VAL A 115 -9.71 0.34 2.25
CA VAL A 115 -9.49 -0.96 1.64
C VAL A 115 -10.87 -1.53 1.34
N SER A 116 -11.21 -1.68 0.06
CA SER A 116 -12.55 -2.09 -0.35
C SER A 116 -12.59 -3.52 -0.87
N ALA A 117 -13.71 -4.21 -0.63
CA ALA A 117 -13.98 -5.52 -1.21
C ALA A 117 -14.06 -5.42 -2.75
N PRO A 118 -13.32 -6.26 -3.50
CA PRO A 118 -13.33 -6.21 -4.96
C PRO A 118 -14.57 -6.88 -5.57
N GLN A 119 -15.23 -7.75 -4.80
CA GLN A 119 -16.38 -8.53 -5.23
C GLN A 119 -17.27 -8.87 -4.02
N ASP A 120 -18.49 -9.31 -4.31
CA ASP A 120 -19.36 -9.93 -3.33
C ASP A 120 -18.77 -11.27 -2.86
N GLY A 121 -18.87 -11.58 -1.58
CA GLY A 121 -18.35 -12.83 -1.04
C GLY A 121 -18.28 -12.90 0.49
N ILE A 122 -17.55 -13.90 0.98
CA ILE A 122 -17.26 -14.10 2.40
C ILE A 122 -15.87 -13.58 2.68
N LEU A 123 -15.78 -12.62 3.61
CA LEU A 123 -14.50 -12.06 4.05
C LEU A 123 -13.81 -13.01 5.05
N GLY A 124 -12.59 -13.42 4.71
CA GLY A 124 -11.69 -14.13 5.62
C GLY A 124 -11.05 -13.19 6.65
N GLU A 125 -10.31 -13.77 7.60
CA GLU A 125 -9.58 -12.99 8.60
C GLU A 125 -8.49 -12.12 7.98
N ALA A 126 -8.16 -11.02 8.66
CA ALA A 126 -7.05 -10.17 8.26
C ALA A 126 -5.73 -10.96 8.31
N LEU A 127 -4.98 -10.92 7.21
CA LEU A 127 -3.69 -11.59 7.07
C LEU A 127 -2.56 -10.86 7.81
N VAL A 128 -2.80 -9.61 8.19
CA VAL A 128 -1.88 -8.74 8.92
C VAL A 128 -2.56 -8.11 10.13
N LYS A 129 -1.80 -7.87 11.19
CA LYS A 129 -2.31 -7.19 12.39
C LYS A 129 -2.54 -5.70 12.13
N SER A 130 -3.56 -5.13 12.75
CA SER A 130 -3.76 -3.67 12.78
C SER A 130 -2.50 -2.98 13.36
N GLY A 131 -2.11 -1.86 12.77
CA GLY A 131 -0.87 -1.13 13.04
C GLY A 131 0.35 -1.64 12.28
N THR A 132 0.26 -2.75 11.54
CA THR A 132 1.39 -3.26 10.74
C THR A 132 1.68 -2.34 9.56
N LEU A 133 2.97 -2.06 9.30
CA LEU A 133 3.42 -1.40 8.08
C LEU A 133 3.23 -2.36 6.89
N VAL A 134 2.49 -1.91 5.88
CA VAL A 134 2.20 -2.65 4.64
C VAL A 134 2.62 -1.83 3.44
N GLY A 135 3.03 -2.51 2.37
CA GLY A 135 3.36 -1.96 1.07
C GLY A 135 2.19 -2.00 0.08
N TYR A 136 2.33 -1.29 -1.04
CA TYR A 136 1.36 -1.39 -2.14
C TYR A 136 1.27 -2.83 -2.65
N GLY A 137 0.04 -3.35 -2.74
CA GLY A 137 -0.19 -4.71 -3.26
C GLY A 137 -0.06 -5.81 -2.22
N ASP A 138 0.37 -5.50 -0.98
CA ASP A 138 0.45 -6.50 0.08
C ASP A 138 -0.95 -7.07 0.38
N PRO A 139 -1.08 -8.40 0.51
CA PRO A 139 -2.37 -9.02 0.76
C PRO A 139 -2.82 -8.75 2.20
N LEU A 140 -4.02 -8.20 2.35
CA LEU A 140 -4.61 -7.85 3.64
C LEU A 140 -5.73 -8.81 4.04
N PHE A 141 -6.51 -9.28 3.06
CA PHE A 141 -7.62 -10.21 3.27
C PHE A 141 -7.75 -11.18 2.10
N LEU A 142 -8.54 -12.23 2.31
CA LEU A 142 -9.06 -13.09 1.26
C LEU A 142 -10.59 -12.95 1.23
N VAL A 143 -11.16 -12.87 0.04
CA VAL A 143 -12.62 -12.90 -0.17
C VAL A 143 -12.94 -14.12 -1.02
N GLU A 144 -13.70 -15.05 -0.44
CA GLU A 144 -14.23 -16.21 -1.14
C GLU A 144 -15.54 -15.83 -1.80
N GLN A 145 -15.66 -16.06 -3.11
CA GLN A 145 -16.90 -15.78 -3.82
C GLN A 145 -18.04 -16.64 -3.26
N HIS A 146 -19.15 -15.99 -2.88
CA HIS A 146 -20.38 -16.63 -2.42
C HIS A 146 -21.43 -16.61 -3.54
#